data_AF-A0A6J1WS41-F1
#
_entry.id   AF-A0A6J1WS41-F1
#
_cell.length_a   1.000
_cell.length_b   1.000
_cell.length_c   1.000
_cell.angle_alpha   90.00
_cell.angle_beta   90.00
_cell.angle_gamma   90.00
#
_symmetry.space_group_name_H-M   'P 1'
#
loop_
_entity.id
_entity.type
_entity.pdbx_description
1 polymer ?
#
loop_
_entity_poly.entity_id
_entity_poly.type
_entity_poly.pdbx_seq_one_letter_code
_entity_poly.pdbx_strand_id
1 'polypeptide(L)'
;NDFRSLAPWLLPRLLCCVEWGERAEAAAVARLLDDWPISLPVESALELLDYAYADATVRSFAVRCLQKISDEDLLLYLLQLVQALKHEPYLMCDLSVFLLQRAFKNMIIGHYLFWHLR
;
A
#
# COMPACT_ATOMS: atom_id res chain seq x y z
N ASN A 1 -12.33 7.31 -22.35
CA ASN A 1 -11.80 8.37 -21.48
C ASN A 1 -11.49 7.78 -20.14
N ASP A 2 -10.34 7.12 -19.99
CA ASP A 2 -10.01 6.49 -18.72
C ASP A 2 -8.83 7.20 -18.06
N PHE A 3 -9.15 8.28 -17.33
CA PHE A 3 -8.18 9.03 -16.54
C PHE A 3 -7.33 8.12 -15.64
N ARG A 4 -7.89 6.99 -15.21
CA ARG A 4 -7.25 5.98 -14.37
C ARG A 4 -6.03 5.36 -15.06
N SER A 5 -6.06 5.18 -16.38
CA SER A 5 -4.92 4.63 -17.14
C SER A 5 -3.90 5.70 -17.53
N LEU A 6 -4.34 6.95 -17.72
CA LEU A 6 -3.47 8.07 -18.10
C LEU A 6 -2.70 8.66 -16.92
N ALA A 7 -3.31 8.70 -15.74
CA ALA A 7 -2.74 9.31 -14.54
C ALA A 7 -3.05 8.52 -13.25
N PRO A 8 -2.67 7.22 -13.17
CA PRO A 8 -2.96 6.38 -12.01
C PRO A 8 -2.33 6.93 -10.72
N TRP A 9 -1.20 7.63 -10.81
CA TRP A 9 -0.49 8.24 -9.67
C TRP A 9 -1.26 9.38 -8.96
N LEU A 10 -2.38 9.86 -9.54
CA LEU A 10 -3.23 10.87 -8.91
C LEU A 10 -4.23 10.28 -7.91
N LEU A 11 -4.27 8.95 -7.75
CA LEU A 11 -5.16 8.29 -6.79
C LEU A 11 -5.08 8.88 -5.37
N PRO A 12 -3.89 9.11 -4.76
CA PRO A 12 -3.83 9.67 -3.40
C PRO A 12 -4.56 11.02 -3.30
N ARG A 13 -4.34 11.90 -4.28
CA ARG A 13 -5.01 13.22 -4.34
C ARG A 13 -6.52 13.10 -4.50
N LEU A 14 -6.99 12.12 -5.27
CA LEU A 14 -8.42 11.86 -5.44
C LEU A 14 -9.04 11.40 -4.12
N LEU A 15 -8.34 10.54 -3.37
CA LEU A 15 -8.80 10.02 -2.08
C LEU A 15 -8.84 11.11 -0.99
N CYS A 16 -8.02 12.16 -1.08
CA CYS A 16 -8.11 13.32 -0.19
C CYS A 16 -9.42 14.11 -0.36
N CYS A 17 -10.13 13.95 -1.48
CA CYS A 17 -11.41 14.62 -1.73
C CYS A 17 -12.63 13.85 -1.22
N VAL A 18 -12.44 12.63 -0.69
CA VAL A 18 -13.53 11.74 -0.26
C VAL A 18 -13.96 12.09 1.16
N GLU A 19 -15.25 12.22 1.39
CA GLU A 19 -15.83 12.34 2.73
C GLU A 19 -15.98 10.96 3.37
N TRP A 20 -14.93 10.48 4.04
CA TRP A 20 -14.89 9.14 4.66
C TRP A 20 -15.94 8.89 5.75
N GLY A 21 -16.58 9.95 6.27
CA GLY A 21 -17.71 9.84 7.19
C GLY A 21 -19.02 9.41 6.51
N GLU A 22 -19.15 9.66 5.21
CA GLU A 22 -20.31 9.27 4.42
C GLU A 22 -20.11 7.86 3.84
N ARG A 23 -20.99 6.93 4.24
CA ARG A 23 -20.89 5.52 3.86
C ARG A 23 -21.00 5.33 2.36
N ALA A 24 -21.83 6.14 1.69
CA ALA A 24 -22.00 6.04 0.24
C ALA A 24 -20.71 6.38 -0.52
N GLU A 25 -19.96 7.39 -0.05
CA GLU A 25 -18.69 7.79 -0.67
C GLU A 25 -17.58 6.78 -0.38
N ALA A 26 -17.44 6.34 0.87
CA ALA A 26 -16.49 5.28 1.22
C ALA A 26 -16.73 4.00 0.40
N ALA A 27 -17.99 3.59 0.23
CA ALA A 27 -18.34 2.44 -0.61
C ALA A 27 -18.06 2.69 -2.10
N ALA A 28 -18.14 3.94 -2.58
CA ALA A 28 -17.79 4.28 -3.95
C ALA A 28 -16.28 4.14 -4.20
N VAL A 29 -15.43 4.44 -3.21
CA VAL A 29 -13.99 4.20 -3.31
C VAL A 29 -13.68 2.72 -3.50
N ALA A 30 -14.31 1.83 -2.74
CA ALA A 30 -14.08 0.39 -2.91
C ALA A 30 -14.33 -0.07 -4.36
N ARG A 31 -15.47 0.34 -4.94
CA ARG A 31 -15.80 0.07 -6.35
C ARG A 31 -14.83 0.71 -7.33
N LEU A 32 -14.33 1.91 -7.01
CA LEU A 32 -13.33 2.60 -7.83
C LEU A 32 -12.01 1.82 -7.87
N LEU A 33 -11.59 1.28 -6.72
CA LEU A 33 -10.33 0.54 -6.58
C LEU A 33 -10.37 -0.85 -7.22
N ASP A 34 -11.55 -1.46 -7.35
CA ASP A 34 -11.71 -2.74 -8.07
C ASP A 34 -11.23 -2.64 -9.52
N ASP A 35 -11.47 -1.49 -10.16
CA ASP A 35 -11.10 -1.21 -11.55
C ASP A 35 -9.81 -0.36 -11.67
N TRP A 36 -9.18 0.04 -10.57
CA TRP A 36 -8.00 0.91 -10.65
C TRP A 36 -6.76 0.13 -11.07
N PRO A 37 -5.92 0.65 -11.99
CA PRO A 37 -4.70 -0.02 -12.41
C PRO A 37 -3.75 -0.30 -11.24
N ILE A 38 -3.36 -1.57 -11.07
CA ILE A 38 -2.45 -2.00 -9.99
C ILE A 38 -1.01 -1.53 -10.23
N SER A 39 -0.69 -1.00 -11.42
CA SER A 39 0.64 -0.49 -11.77
C SER A 39 0.86 0.95 -11.28
N LEU A 40 0.70 1.18 -9.97
CA LEU A 40 1.10 2.43 -9.36
C LEU A 40 2.63 2.52 -9.23
N PRO A 41 3.21 3.73 -9.34
CA PRO A 41 4.56 3.98 -8.85
C PRO A 41 4.67 3.57 -7.37
N VAL A 42 5.85 3.09 -6.97
CA VAL A 42 6.07 2.60 -5.60
C VAL A 42 5.85 3.72 -4.59
N GLU A 43 6.24 4.95 -4.94
CA GLU A 43 6.08 6.15 -4.12
C GLU A 43 4.59 6.43 -3.84
N SER A 44 3.74 6.30 -4.86
CA SER A 44 2.29 6.48 -4.70
C SER A 44 1.68 5.37 -3.85
N ALA A 45 2.13 4.12 -4.02
CA ALA A 45 1.66 3.02 -3.16
C ALA A 45 2.11 3.20 -1.71
N LEU A 46 3.33 3.69 -1.46
CA LEU A 46 3.82 4.03 -0.13
C LEU A 46 3.03 5.18 0.50
N GLU A 47 2.67 6.20 -0.27
CA GLU A 47 1.84 7.30 0.21
C GLU A 47 0.48 6.78 0.73
N LEU A 48 -0.13 5.84 0.02
CA LEU A 48 -1.40 5.20 0.44
C LEU A 48 -1.29 4.34 1.71
N LEU A 49 -0.09 4.11 2.23
CA LEU A 49 0.15 3.43 3.51
C LEU A 49 0.44 4.41 4.65
N ASP A 50 0.46 5.72 4.40
CA ASP A 50 0.64 6.74 5.41
C ASP A 50 -0.58 6.83 6.36
N TYR A 51 -0.42 7.50 7.50
CA TYR A 51 -1.48 7.68 8.51
C TYR A 51 -2.71 8.43 7.96
N ALA A 52 -2.54 9.22 6.89
CA ALA A 52 -3.61 9.94 6.23
C ALA A 52 -4.63 9.00 5.55
N TYR A 53 -4.25 7.76 5.26
CA TYR A 53 -5.07 6.77 4.56
C TYR A 53 -5.31 5.55 5.47
N ALA A 54 -6.32 5.67 6.34
CA ALA A 54 -6.67 4.64 7.31
C ALA A 54 -7.62 3.56 6.77
N ASP A 55 -8.28 3.79 5.63
CA ASP A 55 -9.25 2.85 5.07
C ASP A 55 -8.59 1.53 4.64
N ALA A 56 -9.15 0.41 5.10
CA ALA A 56 -8.58 -0.92 4.85
C ALA A 56 -8.56 -1.30 3.37
N THR A 57 -9.54 -0.84 2.57
CA THR A 57 -9.61 -1.13 1.13
C THR A 57 -8.48 -0.40 0.39
N VAL A 58 -8.23 0.86 0.76
CA VAL A 58 -7.11 1.64 0.23
C VAL A 58 -5.76 0.98 0.57
N ARG A 59 -5.56 0.60 1.84
CA ARG A 59 -4.31 -0.03 2.28
C ARG A 59 -4.09 -1.39 1.60
N SER A 60 -5.14 -2.20 1.47
CA SER A 60 -5.09 -3.47 0.73
C SER A 60 -4.70 -3.26 -0.74
N PHE A 61 -5.28 -2.25 -1.38
CA PHE A 61 -4.92 -1.88 -2.75
C PHE A 61 -3.45 -1.46 -2.87
N ALA A 62 -2.95 -0.64 -1.94
CA ALA A 62 -1.54 -0.24 -1.92
C ALA A 62 -0.60 -1.45 -1.83
N VAL A 63 -0.90 -2.42 -0.96
CA VAL A 63 -0.10 -3.66 -0.85
C VAL A 63 -0.17 -4.49 -2.14
N ARG A 64 -1.33 -4.57 -2.80
CA ARG A 64 -1.47 -5.24 -4.11
C ARG A 64 -0.58 -4.59 -5.19
N CYS A 65 -0.40 -3.27 -5.16
CA CYS A 65 0.56 -2.58 -6.03
C CYS A 65 2.00 -2.99 -5.72
N LEU A 66 2.36 -3.03 -4.43
CA LEU A 66 3.71 -3.40 -3.96
C LEU A 66 4.06 -4.88 -4.22
N GLN A 67 3.08 -5.77 -4.32
CA GLN A 67 3.33 -7.19 -4.62
C GLN A 67 4.09 -7.43 -5.93
N LYS A 68 4.07 -6.48 -6.87
CA LYS A 68 4.72 -6.60 -8.18
C LYS A 68 6.15 -6.08 -8.24
N ILE A 69 6.64 -5.42 -7.20
CA ILE A 69 7.99 -4.82 -7.20
C ILE A 69 9.07 -5.90 -7.02
N SER A 70 10.26 -5.66 -7.59
CA SER A 70 11.40 -6.57 -7.46
C SER A 70 11.90 -6.66 -6.01
N ASP A 71 12.74 -7.66 -5.72
CA ASP A 71 13.38 -7.75 -4.40
C ASP A 71 14.39 -6.61 -4.19
N GLU A 72 15.05 -6.11 -5.25
CA GLU A 72 15.94 -4.95 -5.14
C GLU A 72 15.17 -3.67 -4.79
N ASP A 73 14.06 -3.41 -5.48
CA ASP A 73 13.20 -2.25 -5.19
C ASP A 73 12.62 -2.37 -3.78
N LEU A 74 12.14 -3.55 -3.40
CA LEU A 74 11.62 -3.77 -2.04
C LEU A 74 12.68 -3.46 -0.97
N LEU A 75 13.94 -3.85 -1.17
CA LEU A 75 15.03 -3.51 -0.25
C LEU A 75 15.26 -2.00 -0.14
N LEU A 76 15.13 -1.25 -1.24
CA LEU A 76 15.28 0.20 -1.25
C LEU A 76 14.24 0.90 -0.36
N TYR A 77 13.01 0.39 -0.34
CA TYR A 77 11.88 0.98 0.41
C TYR A 77 11.54 0.23 1.71
N LEU A 78 12.33 -0.78 2.10
CA LEU A 78 11.99 -1.69 3.21
C LEU A 78 11.85 -0.94 4.54
N LEU A 79 12.72 0.04 4.79
CA LEU A 79 12.66 0.84 6.01
C LEU A 79 11.33 1.60 6.12
N GLN A 80 10.89 2.22 5.03
CA GLN A 80 9.64 2.98 4.95
C GLN A 80 8.43 2.07 5.16
N LEU A 81 8.44 0.87 4.58
CA LEU A 81 7.41 -0.14 4.79
C LEU A 81 7.35 -0.62 6.24
N VAL A 82 8.50 -0.77 6.90
CA VAL A 82 8.55 -1.08 8.34
C VAL A 82 8.00 0.07 9.18
N GLN A 83 8.23 1.34 8.79
CA GLN A 83 7.60 2.47 9.48
C GLN A 83 6.08 2.48 9.26
N ALA A 84 5.60 2.15 8.05
CA ALA A 84 4.17 2.09 7.75
C ALA A 84 3.42 1.05 8.61
N LEU A 85 4.08 -0.03 9.05
CA LEU A 85 3.51 -0.99 10.00
C LEU A 85 3.07 -0.34 11.33
N LYS A 86 3.70 0.77 11.74
CA LYS A 86 3.33 1.49 12.97
C LYS A 86 1.98 2.19 12.87
N HIS A 87 1.50 2.41 11.65
CA HIS A 87 0.20 3.02 11.37
C HIS A 87 -0.90 1.98 11.08
N GLU A 88 -0.57 0.70 11.12
CA GLU A 88 -1.55 -0.37 10.92
C GLU A 88 -2.40 -0.57 12.18
N PRO A 89 -3.74 -0.56 12.06
CA PRO A 89 -4.63 -0.71 13.21
C PRO A 89 -4.62 -2.14 13.78
N TYR A 90 -4.19 -3.13 13.00
CA TYR A 90 -4.20 -4.54 13.37
C TYR A 90 -2.85 -5.20 13.07
N LEU A 91 -2.46 -6.15 13.92
CA LEU A 91 -1.22 -6.91 13.73
C LEU A 91 -1.24 -7.76 12.47
N MET A 92 -2.38 -8.39 12.15
CA MET A 92 -2.56 -9.21 10.96
C MET A 92 -3.14 -8.36 9.82
N CYS A 93 -2.33 -7.46 9.27
CA CYS A 93 -2.67 -6.63 8.12
C CYS A 93 -1.99 -7.12 6.84
N ASP A 94 -2.51 -6.71 5.68
CA ASP A 94 -1.95 -7.11 4.37
C ASP A 94 -0.46 -6.77 4.23
N LEU A 95 -0.04 -5.62 4.78
CA LEU A 95 1.36 -5.18 4.75
C LEU A 95 2.27 -6.13 5.54
N SER A 96 1.85 -6.54 6.74
CA SER A 96 2.62 -7.49 7.57
C SER A 96 2.77 -8.84 6.88
N VAL A 97 1.68 -9.33 6.28
CA VAL A 97 1.65 -10.62 5.57
C VAL A 97 2.56 -10.55 4.34
N PHE A 98 2.49 -9.47 3.57
CA PHE A 98 3.35 -9.24 2.41
C PHE A 98 4.84 -9.25 2.78
N LEU A 99 5.24 -8.47 3.80
CA LEU A 99 6.63 -8.37 4.23
C LEU A 99 7.17 -9.73 4.72
N LEU A 100 6.38 -10.45 5.52
CA LEU A 100 6.75 -11.79 5.98
C LEU A 100 6.88 -12.79 4.82
N GLN A 101 5.94 -12.77 3.86
CA GLN A 101 6.01 -13.64 2.68
C GLN A 101 7.26 -13.38 1.83
N ARG A 102 7.68 -12.11 1.67
CA ARG A 102 8.91 -11.75 0.95
C ARG A 102 10.16 -12.18 1.73
N ALA A 103 10.18 -11.95 3.04
CA ALA A 103 11.27 -12.37 3.92
C ALA A 103 11.47 -13.90 3.94
N PHE A 104 10.39 -14.69 3.90
CA PHE A 104 10.48 -16.16 3.84
C PHE A 104 11.04 -16.67 2.51
N LYS A 105 10.88 -15.92 1.42
CA LYS A 105 11.39 -16.29 0.09
C LYS A 105 12.81 -15.80 -0.18
N ASN A 106 13.23 -14.73 0.50
CA ASN A 106 14.53 -14.12 0.32
C ASN A 106 15.18 -13.79 1.67
N MET A 107 16.24 -14.53 1.99
CA MET A 107 16.97 -14.40 3.27
C MET A 107 17.59 -13.01 3.48
N ILE A 108 17.95 -12.30 2.41
CA ILE A 108 18.50 -10.94 2.51
C ILE A 108 17.42 -9.99 3.03
N ILE A 109 16.22 -10.05 2.44
CA ILE A 109 15.05 -9.29 2.90
C ILE A 109 14.72 -9.66 4.34
N GLY A 110 14.72 -10.96 4.66
CA GLY A 110 14.47 -11.43 6.03
C GLY A 110 15.47 -10.89 7.05
N HIS A 111 16.76 -10.85 6.70
CA HIS A 111 17.80 -10.29 7.56
C HIS A 111 17.56 -8.80 7.85
N TYR A 112 17.34 -7.99 6.82
CA TYR A 112 17.09 -6.55 7.01
C TYR A 112 15.77 -6.30 7.74
N LEU A 113 14.70 -7.03 7.39
CA LEU A 113 13.41 -6.91 8.08
C LEU A 113 13.53 -7.20 9.57
N PHE A 114 14.25 -8.26 9.95
CA PHE A 114 14.50 -8.58 11.36
C PHE A 114 15.19 -7.43 12.10
N TRP A 115 16.25 -6.87 11.52
CA TRP A 115 17.00 -5.79 12.17
C TRP A 115 16.25 -4.45 12.19
N HIS A 116 15.36 -4.19 11.25
CA HIS A 116 14.51 -3.01 11.30
C HIS A 116 13.40 -3.10 12.36
N LEU A 117 13.01 -4.31 12.77
CA LEU A 117 11.99 -4.55 13.79
C LEU A 117 12.56 -4.68 15.21
N ARG A 118 13.86 -4.99 15.34
CA ARG A 118 14.54 -5.20 16.62
C ARG A 118 14.95 -3.88 17.28
#